data_AF-A0A950VXU8-F1
#
_entry.id   AF-A0A950VXU8-F1
#
_cell.length_a   1.000
_cell.length_b   1.000
_cell.length_c   1.000
_cell.angle_alpha   90.00
_cell.angle_beta   90.00
_cell.angle_gamma   90.00
#
_symmetry.space_group_name_H-M   'P 1'
#
loop_
_entity.id
_entity.type
_entity.pdbx_description
1 polymer ?
#
loop_
_entity_poly.entity_id
_entity_poly.type
_entity_poly.pdbx_seq_one_letter_code
_entity_poly.pdbx_strand_id
1 'polypeptide(L)' 'MRTTINLNEQLIEEAQRMTGTRERTALIHDGLRALIARESSRRLAKLGGSDPGAKAPRRRRPS' A
#
# COMPACT_ATOMS: atom_id res chain seq x y z
N MET A 1 -1.94 18.01 -6.32
CA MET A 1 -3.19 18.80 -6.48
C MET A 1 -3.67 19.19 -5.10
N ARG A 2 -4.15 20.42 -4.89
CA ARG A 2 -4.79 20.81 -3.62
C ARG A 2 -6.29 20.53 -3.73
N THR A 3 -6.83 19.80 -2.77
CA THR A 3 -8.24 19.39 -2.77
C THR A 3 -8.76 19.44 -1.36
N THR A 4 -10.01 19.87 -1.20
CA THR A 4 -10.72 19.86 0.08
C THR A 4 -11.67 18.68 0.08
N ILE A 5 -11.53 17.79 1.06
CA ILE A 5 -12.35 16.59 1.20
C ILE A 5 -12.78 16.44 2.67
N ASN A 6 -13.99 15.96 2.90
CA ASN A 6 -14.47 15.63 4.24
C ASN A 6 -14.02 14.21 4.60
N LEU A 7 -13.37 14.05 5.75
CA LEU A 7 -12.84 12.78 6.25
C LEU A 7 -13.30 12.56 7.68
N ASN A 8 -13.48 11.29 8.06
CA ASN A 8 -13.76 10.93 9.45
C ASN A 8 -12.50 11.09 10.30
N GLU A 9 -12.55 11.98 11.28
CA GLU A 9 -11.42 12.28 12.17
C GLU A 9 -10.96 11.07 12.98
N GLN A 10 -11.90 10.25 13.47
CA GLN A 10 -11.57 9.07 14.27
C GLN A 10 -10.75 8.05 13.44
N LEU A 11 -11.06 7.91 12.15
CA LEU A 11 -10.32 7.04 11.24
C LEU A 11 -8.91 7.56 10.99
N ILE A 12 -8.76 8.89 10.88
CA ILE A 12 -7.45 9.52 10.73
C ILE A 12 -6.63 9.31 11.99
N GLU A 13 -7.17 9.59 13.17
CA GLU A 13 -6.48 9.39 14.45
C GLU A 13 -6.01 7.93 14.62
N GLU A 14 -6.89 6.97 14.34
CA GLU A 14 -6.53 5.55 14.42
C GLU A 14 -5.40 5.20 13.43
N ALA A 15 -5.52 5.64 12.18
CA ALA A 15 -4.51 5.38 11.17
C ALA A 15 -3.17 6.06 11.52
N GLN A 16 -3.18 7.25 12.12
CA GLN A 16 -1.97 7.93 12.62
C GLN A 16 -1.34 7.16 13.78
N ARG A 17 -2.14 6.66 14.74
CA ARG A 17 -1.65 5.84 15.86
C ARG A 17 -1.04 4.53 15.37
N MET A 18 -1.64 3.89 14.36
CA MET A 18 -1.18 2.60 13.85
C MET A 18 0.04 2.72 12.93
N THR A 19 0.10 3.74 12.09
CA THR A 19 1.19 3.90 11.09
C THR A 19 2.33 4.79 11.59
N GLY A 20 2.10 5.63 12.59
CA GLY A 20 3.03 6.65 13.06
C GLY A 20 3.11 7.89 12.15
N THR A 21 2.41 7.90 11.01
CA THR A 21 2.43 9.01 10.05
C THR A 21 1.59 10.18 10.58
N ARG A 22 2.24 11.30 10.94
CA ARG A 22 1.54 12.47 11.51
C ARG A 22 0.96 13.42 10.46
N GLU A 23 1.54 13.47 9.28
CA GLU A 23 1.07 14.36 8.22
C GLU A 23 -0.16 13.74 7.52
N ARG A 24 -1.30 14.43 7.55
CA ARG A 24 -2.54 13.93 6.92
C ARG A 24 -2.38 13.63 5.43
N THR A 25 -1.68 14.49 4.70
CA THR A 25 -1.44 14.29 3.26
C THR A 25 -0.63 13.02 3.00
N ALA A 26 0.43 12.79 3.78
CA ALA A 26 1.23 11.58 3.70
C ALA A 26 0.38 10.34 4.01
N LEU A 27 -0.42 10.38 5.07
CA LEU A 27 -1.31 9.29 5.47
C LEU A 27 -2.33 8.95 4.38
N ILE A 28 -2.91 9.95 3.71
CA ILE A 28 -3.84 9.75 2.61
C ILE A 28 -3.12 9.09 1.42
N HIS A 29 -1.93 9.57 1.05
CA HIS A 29 -1.15 8.94 -0.02
C HIS A 29 -0.74 7.51 0.30
N ASP A 30 -0.36 7.23 1.55
CA ASP A 30 -0.02 5.88 2.01
C ASP A 30 -1.24 4.96 1.94
N GLY A 31 -2.42 5.43 2.35
CA GLY A 31 -3.68 4.69 2.21
C GLY A 31 -4.00 4.36 0.76
N LEU A 32 -3.83 5.30 -0.16
CA LEU A 32 -4.01 5.07 -1.59
C LEU A 32 -3.01 4.04 -2.14
N ARG A 33 -1.72 4.14 -1.77
CA ARG A 33 -0.69 3.17 -2.14
C ARG A 33 -1.03 1.78 -1.61
N ALA A 34 -1.50 1.68 -0.37
CA ALA A 34 -1.89 0.41 0.25
C ALA A 34 -3.07 -0.24 -0.49
N LEU A 35 -4.08 0.53 -0.88
CA LEU A 35 -5.20 0.03 -1.68
C LEU A 35 -4.74 -0.48 -3.05
N ILE A 36 -3.88 0.26 -3.75
CA ILE A 36 -3.30 -0.16 -5.02
C ILE A 36 -2.50 -1.46 -4.85
N ALA A 37 -1.66 -1.54 -3.83
CA ALA A 37 -0.85 -2.73 -3.54
C ALA A 37 -1.73 -3.96 -3.24
N ARG A 38 -2.82 -3.77 -2.48
CA ARG A 38 -3.78 -4.83 -2.17
C ARG A 38 -4.45 -5.38 -3.43
N GLU A 39 -4.95 -4.51 -4.30
CA GLU A 39 -5.61 -4.97 -5.54
C GLU A 39 -4.62 -5.52 -6.56
N SER A 40 -3.40 -4.98 -6.61
CA SER A 40 -2.30 -5.55 -7.41
C SER A 40 -1.97 -6.96 -6.95
N SER A 41 -1.85 -7.18 -5.64
CA SER A 41 -1.63 -8.50 -5.05
C SER A 41 -2.78 -9.46 -5.38
N ARG A 42 -4.03 -8.99 -5.31
CA ARG A 42 -5.21 -9.79 -5.71
C ARG A 42 -5.17 -10.19 -7.19
N ARG A 43 -4.79 -9.27 -8.08
CA ARG A 43 -4.63 -9.55 -9.52
C ARG A 43 -3.50 -10.54 -9.77
N LEU A 44 -2.36 -10.36 -9.12
CA LEU A 44 -1.22 -11.28 -9.23
C LEU A 44 -1.57 -12.69 -8.71
N ALA A 45 -2.28 -12.78 -7.59
CA ALA A 45 -2.74 -14.07 -7.06
C ALA A 45 -3.67 -14.79 -8.04
N LYS A 46 -4.57 -14.07 -8.72
CA LYS A 46 -5.43 -14.62 -9.79
C LYS A 46 -4.64 -15.10 -11.00
N LEU A 47 -3.48 -14.49 -11.28
CA LEU A 47 -2.60 -14.97 -12.33
C LEU A 47 -1.97 -16.32 -11.97
N GLY A 48 -1.92 -16.72 -10.70
CA GLY A 48 -1.80 -18.12 -10.29
C GLY A 48 -0.61 -18.90 -10.87
N GLY A 49 0.49 -18.24 -11.24
CA GLY A 49 1.59 -18.91 -11.95
C GLY A 49 1.33 -19.11 -13.44
N SER A 50 0.57 -18.21 -14.08
CA SER A 50 0.36 -18.11 -15.53
C SER A 50 1.68 -18.08 -16.32
N ASP A 51 2.78 -17.78 -15.64
CA ASP A 51 4.13 -18.09 -16.07
C ASP A 51 4.70 -19.25 -15.22
N PRO A 52 4.57 -20.51 -15.67
CA PRO A 52 5.16 -21.68 -15.01
C PRO A 52 6.69 -21.65 -14.95
N GLY A 53 7.31 -20.82 -15.80
CA GLY A 53 8.76 -20.63 -15.87
C GLY A 53 9.27 -19.52 -14.97
N ALA A 54 8.39 -18.75 -14.32
CA ALA A 54 8.77 -17.63 -13.47
C ALA A 54 9.65 -18.11 -12.30
N LYS A 55 10.86 -17.56 -12.21
CA LYS A 55 11.80 -17.81 -11.11
C LYS A 55 11.96 -16.53 -10.28
N ALA A 56 11.84 -16.65 -8.96
CA ALA A 56 12.08 -15.54 -8.06
C ALA A 56 13.53 -15.01 -8.25
N PRO A 57 13.75 -13.68 -8.25
CA PRO A 57 15.09 -13.11 -8.33
C PRO A 57 15.93 -13.52 -7.12
N ARG A 58 17.27 -13.58 -7.30
CA ARG A 58 18.19 -13.92 -6.21
C ARG A 58 18.03 -12.94 -5.05
N ARG A 59 17.94 -13.47 -3.83
CA ARG A 59 17.89 -12.65 -2.60
C ARG A 59 19.17 -11.82 -2.50
N ARG A 60 19.04 -10.51 -2.37
CA ARG A 60 20.18 -9.61 -2.12
C ARG A 60 20.74 -9.92 -0.73
N ARG A 61 22.02 -10.30 -0.66
CA ARG A 61 22.75 -10.48 0.61
C ARG A 61 23.64 -9.25 0.84
N PRO A 62 23.63 -8.64 2.03
CA PRO A 62 24.63 -7.64 2.37
C PRO A 62 26.02 -8.28 2.39
N SER A 63 27.01 -7.54 1.90
CA SER A 63 28.44 -7.86 1.97
C SER A 63 28.98 -7.67 3.38
#